data_AF-A0A1J5KV32-F1
#
_entry.id   AF-A0A1J5KV32-F1
#
_cell.length_a   1.000
_cell.length_b   1.000
_cell.length_c   1.000
_cell.angle_alpha   90.00
_cell.angle_beta   90.00
_cell.angle_gamma   90.00
#
_symmetry.space_group_name_H-M   'P 1'
#
loop_
_entity.id
_entity.type
_entity.pdbx_description
1 polymer ?
#
loop_
_entity_poly.entity_id
_entity_poly.type
_entity_poly.pdbx_seq_one_letter_code
_entity_poly.pdbx_strand_id
1 'polypeptide(L)'
;MSNNGLNIKGLKKLREVTARDRQIQINPEDEVKAEEQEISFEEKEKQAELDRYQADSTHRKKLILWATTLVSAWLAAVIIILLMVGFSIITLSDTVIGVLLGTTTINVLGLMAIVLKDLFKGKM
;
A
#
# COMPACT_ATOMS: atom_id res chain seq x y z
N MET A 1 27.88 -74.43 -21.50
CA MET A 1 27.93 -73.43 -20.41
C MET A 1 26.70 -72.54 -20.53
N SER A 2 25.61 -72.93 -19.87
CA SER A 2 24.34 -72.21 -19.90
C SER A 2 24.38 -71.10 -18.87
N ASN A 3 24.63 -69.85 -19.29
CA ASN A 3 24.45 -68.67 -18.45
C ASN A 3 23.21 -67.91 -18.93
N ASN A 4 22.07 -68.60 -18.91
CA ASN A 4 20.75 -68.05 -19.25
C ASN A 4 19.83 -68.00 -18.03
N GLY A 5 20.42 -67.74 -16.86
CA GLY A 5 19.72 -67.28 -15.66
C GLY A 5 19.45 -65.78 -15.79
N LEU A 6 18.66 -65.43 -16.81
CA LEU A 6 18.11 -64.12 -17.10
C LEU A 6 17.81 -63.39 -15.78
N ASN A 7 18.19 -62.11 -15.71
CA ASN A 7 18.10 -61.22 -14.56
C ASN A 7 16.63 -60.94 -14.13
N ILE A 8 15.92 -61.99 -13.72
CA ILE A 8 14.50 -62.00 -13.36
C ILE A 8 14.29 -61.26 -12.04
N LYS A 9 15.29 -61.28 -11.14
CA LYS A 9 15.25 -60.51 -9.88
C LYS A 9 15.29 -59.00 -10.13
N GLY A 10 16.15 -58.53 -11.04
CA GLY A 10 16.20 -57.12 -11.42
C GLY A 10 14.93 -56.66 -12.13
N LEU A 11 14.41 -57.47 -13.05
CA LEU A 11 13.15 -57.18 -13.75
C LEU A 11 11.93 -57.18 -12.81
N LYS A 12 11.87 -58.07 -11.81
CA LYS A 12 10.83 -58.04 -10.78
C LYS A 12 10.91 -56.78 -9.92
N LYS A 13 12.11 -56.37 -9.52
CA LYS A 13 12.33 -55.15 -8.72
C LYS A 13 11.98 -53.88 -9.51
N LEU A 14 12.34 -53.82 -10.79
CA LEU A 14 11.96 -52.71 -11.67
C LEU A 14 10.46 -52.67 -11.89
N ARG A 15 9.80 -53.81 -12.12
CA ARG A 15 8.33 -53.88 -12.25
C ARG A 15 7.62 -53.46 -10.96
N GLU A 16 8.16 -53.82 -9.80
CA GLU A 16 7.61 -53.45 -8.50
C GLU A 16 7.78 -51.95 -8.21
N VAL A 17 8.93 -51.36 -8.56
CA VAL A 17 9.17 -49.91 -8.46
C VAL A 17 8.29 -49.14 -9.46
N THR A 18 8.22 -49.56 -10.73
CA THR A 18 7.34 -48.93 -11.73
C THR A 18 5.84 -49.11 -11.41
N ALA A 19 5.45 -50.19 -10.72
CA ALA A 19 4.08 -50.35 -10.23
C ALA A 19 3.77 -49.47 -9.01
N ARG A 20 4.77 -49.19 -8.16
CA ARG A 20 4.67 -48.21 -7.07
C ARG A 20 4.63 -46.77 -7.58
N ASP A 21 5.44 -46.43 -8.59
CA ASP A 21 5.45 -45.09 -9.21
C ASP A 21 4.15 -44.78 -9.97
N ARG A 22 3.45 -45.80 -10.49
CA ARG A 22 2.13 -45.65 -11.13
C ARG A 22 0.97 -45.58 -10.13
N GLN A 23 1.25 -45.74 -8.84
CA GLN A 23 0.31 -45.57 -7.72
C GLN A 23 0.59 -44.27 -6.96
N ILE A 24 0.97 -43.20 -7.66
CA ILE A 24 0.51 -41.87 -7.22
C ILE A 24 -1.00 -41.85 -7.51
N GLN A 25 -1.74 -42.55 -6.65
CA GLN A 25 -3.18 -42.46 -6.59
C GLN A 25 -3.40 -41.06 -6.01
N ILE A 26 -3.66 -40.08 -6.88
CA ILE A 26 -4.08 -38.75 -6.44
C ILE A 26 -5.35 -38.99 -5.65
N ASN A 27 -5.22 -38.88 -4.33
CA ASN A 27 -6.33 -39.04 -3.43
C ASN A 27 -7.25 -37.84 -3.71
N PRO A 28 -8.56 -38.03 -3.98
CA PRO A 28 -9.45 -36.90 -4.25
C PRO A 28 -9.41 -35.85 -3.13
N GLU A 29 -9.10 -36.24 -1.89
CA GLU A 29 -8.89 -35.32 -0.75
C GLU A 29 -7.60 -34.46 -0.87
N ASP A 30 -6.56 -34.94 -1.54
CA ASP A 30 -5.31 -34.20 -1.74
C ASP A 30 -5.43 -33.21 -2.92
N GLU A 31 -6.23 -33.54 -3.93
CA GLU A 31 -6.56 -32.66 -5.05
C GLU A 31 -7.47 -31.50 -4.60
N VAL A 32 -8.51 -31.81 -3.82
CA VAL A 32 -9.40 -30.79 -3.21
C VAL A 32 -8.63 -29.86 -2.27
N LYS A 33 -7.67 -30.38 -1.48
CA LYS A 33 -6.82 -29.52 -0.63
C LYS A 33 -5.89 -28.61 -1.42
N ALA A 34 -5.34 -29.08 -2.54
CA ALA A 34 -4.49 -28.27 -3.40
C ALA A 34 -5.31 -27.14 -4.05
N GLU A 35 -6.52 -27.45 -4.54
CA GLU A 35 -7.45 -26.45 -5.08
C GLU A 35 -7.89 -25.43 -4.00
N GLU A 36 -8.26 -25.89 -2.80
CA GLU A 36 -8.59 -25.00 -1.68
C GLU A 36 -7.41 -24.10 -1.28
N GLN A 37 -6.18 -24.63 -1.30
CA GLN A 37 -4.98 -23.85 -1.03
C GLN A 37 -4.71 -22.81 -2.11
N GLU A 38 -4.83 -23.17 -3.40
CA GLU A 38 -4.68 -22.22 -4.52
C GLU A 38 -5.75 -21.13 -4.48
N ILE A 39 -7.02 -21.47 -4.25
CA ILE A 39 -8.11 -20.50 -4.08
C ILE A 39 -7.80 -19.57 -2.89
N SER A 40 -7.36 -20.12 -1.75
CA SER A 40 -7.00 -19.31 -0.58
C SER A 40 -5.80 -18.39 -0.82
N PHE A 41 -4.88 -18.80 -1.69
CA PHE A 41 -3.68 -18.04 -2.02
C PHE A 41 -4.03 -16.90 -2.99
N GLU A 42 -4.86 -17.18 -4.00
CA GLU A 42 -5.38 -16.19 -4.93
C GLU A 42 -6.28 -15.16 -4.23
N GLU A 43 -7.12 -15.60 -3.29
CA GLU A 43 -7.92 -14.71 -2.45
C GLU A 43 -7.03 -13.80 -1.59
N LYS A 44 -5.97 -14.34 -0.97
CA LYS A 44 -5.01 -13.55 -0.20
C LYS A 44 -4.22 -12.57 -1.06
N GLU A 45 -3.84 -12.93 -2.28
CA GLU A 45 -3.19 -12.01 -3.22
C GLU A 45 -4.12 -10.87 -3.63
N LYS A 46 -5.37 -11.19 -4.01
CA LYS A 46 -6.38 -10.17 -4.31
C LYS A 46 -6.65 -9.27 -3.11
N GLN A 47 -6.71 -9.83 -1.91
CA GLN A 47 -6.97 -9.07 -0.69
C GLN A 47 -5.78 -8.18 -0.31
N ALA A 48 -4.54 -8.64 -0.50
CA ALA A 48 -3.33 -7.83 -0.34
C ALA A 48 -3.23 -6.72 -1.39
N GLU A 49 -3.67 -6.95 -2.62
CA GLU A 49 -3.73 -5.94 -3.67
C GLU A 49 -4.80 -4.87 -3.34
N LEU A 50 -5.98 -5.30 -2.91
CA LEU A 50 -7.05 -4.41 -2.43
C LEU A 50 -6.61 -3.60 -1.20
N ASP A 51 -5.89 -4.20 -0.25
CA ASP A 51 -5.35 -3.52 0.92
C ASP A 51 -4.28 -2.49 0.55
N ARG A 52 -3.42 -2.76 -0.45
CA ARG A 52 -2.49 -1.75 -0.98
C ARG A 52 -3.24 -0.58 -1.63
N TYR A 53 -4.30 -0.85 -2.38
CA TYR A 53 -5.17 0.18 -2.95
C TYR A 53 -5.93 0.98 -1.88
N GLN A 54 -6.41 0.33 -0.82
CA GLN A 54 -7.13 0.98 0.27
C GLN A 54 -6.20 1.78 1.20
N ALA A 55 -5.00 1.26 1.48
CA ALA A 55 -3.98 1.95 2.25
C ALA A 55 -3.54 3.26 1.57
N ASP A 56 -3.38 3.24 0.24
CA ASP A 56 -3.04 4.43 -0.54
C ASP A 56 -4.18 5.47 -0.51
N SER A 57 -5.43 5.02 -0.51
CA SER A 57 -6.61 5.90 -0.42
C SER A 57 -6.81 6.54 0.97
N THR A 58 -6.43 5.85 2.04
CA THR A 58 -6.67 6.29 3.42
C THR A 58 -5.68 7.37 3.84
N HIS A 59 -4.42 7.25 3.44
CA HIS A 59 -3.40 8.28 3.69
C HIS A 59 -3.73 9.57 2.94
N ARG A 60 -4.15 9.47 1.66
CA ARG A 60 -4.60 10.61 0.86
C ARG A 60 -5.77 11.37 1.50
N LYS A 61 -6.79 10.67 1.99
CA LYS A 61 -7.96 11.30 2.65
C LYS A 61 -7.55 12.07 3.91
N LYS A 62 -6.67 11.50 4.74
CA LYS A 62 -6.16 12.17 5.94
C LYS A 62 -5.32 13.40 5.60
N LEU A 63 -4.49 13.33 4.57
CA LEU A 63 -3.68 14.45 4.09
C LEU A 63 -4.55 15.60 3.57
N ILE A 64 -5.60 15.31 2.80
CA ILE A 64 -6.55 16.33 2.32
C ILE A 64 -7.26 17.01 3.49
N LEU A 65 -7.78 16.22 4.45
CA LEU A 65 -8.44 16.77 5.63
C LEU A 65 -7.50 17.66 6.44
N TRP A 66 -6.28 17.17 6.70
CA TRP A 66 -5.27 17.92 7.44
C TRP A 66 -4.88 19.22 6.73
N ALA A 67 -4.64 19.16 5.42
CA ALA A 67 -4.34 20.32 4.59
C ALA A 67 -5.48 21.35 4.59
N THR A 68 -6.73 20.88 4.46
CA THR A 68 -7.92 21.74 4.50
C THR A 68 -8.05 22.44 5.86
N THR A 69 -7.85 21.71 6.95
CA THR A 69 -7.81 22.27 8.31
C THR A 69 -6.70 23.31 8.46
N LEU A 70 -5.50 23.03 7.93
CA LEU A 70 -4.36 23.94 8.03
C LEU A 70 -4.59 25.25 7.26
N VAL A 71 -5.16 25.19 6.06
CA VAL A 71 -5.53 26.39 5.28
C VAL A 71 -6.61 27.20 5.99
N SER A 72 -7.65 26.54 6.49
CA SER A 72 -8.73 27.21 7.22
C SER A 72 -8.21 27.90 8.48
N ALA A 73 -7.35 27.21 9.25
CA ALA A 73 -6.69 27.78 10.42
C ALA A 73 -5.78 28.96 10.07
N TRP A 74 -5.04 28.88 8.97
CA TRP A 74 -4.20 29.98 8.49
C TRP A 74 -5.01 31.22 8.10
N LEU A 75 -6.08 31.03 7.32
CA LEU A 75 -7.00 32.12 6.96
C LEU A 75 -7.62 32.78 8.21
N ALA A 76 -8.02 31.98 9.18
CA ALA A 76 -8.52 32.49 10.46
C ALA A 76 -7.44 33.30 11.21
N ALA A 77 -6.20 32.82 11.25
CA ALA A 77 -5.08 33.55 11.86
C ALA A 77 -4.83 34.90 11.18
N VAL A 78 -4.86 34.96 9.84
CA VAL A 78 -4.72 36.22 9.09
C VAL A 78 -5.83 37.21 9.45
N ILE A 79 -7.08 36.74 9.54
CA ILE A 79 -8.22 37.58 9.94
C ILE A 79 -8.02 38.11 11.37
N ILE A 80 -7.60 37.26 12.31
CA ILE A 80 -7.34 37.66 13.70
C ILE A 80 -6.23 38.74 13.75
N ILE A 81 -5.15 38.55 13.01
CA ILE A 81 -4.06 39.53 12.92
C ILE A 81 -4.58 40.85 12.35
N LEU A 82 -5.39 40.81 11.28
CA LEU A 82 -6.01 42.00 10.70
C LEU A 82 -6.87 42.76 11.72
N LEU A 83 -7.66 42.03 12.51
CA LEU A 83 -8.49 42.63 13.57
C LEU A 83 -7.64 43.24 14.67
N MET A 84 -6.58 42.55 15.13
CA MET A 84 -5.69 43.08 16.17
C MET A 84 -4.96 44.36 15.74
N VAL A 85 -4.57 44.45 14.45
CA VAL A 85 -4.01 45.67 13.86
C VAL A 85 -5.07 46.76 13.77
N GLY A 86 -6.28 46.44 13.28
CA GLY A 86 -7.39 47.39 13.16
C GLY A 86 -7.85 47.98 14.49
N PHE A 87 -7.77 47.21 15.59
CA PHE A 87 -8.06 47.66 16.95
C PHE A 87 -6.85 48.31 17.66
N SER A 88 -5.71 48.48 16.98
CA SER A 88 -4.46 49.01 17.56
C SER A 88 -3.99 48.25 18.82
N ILE A 89 -4.32 46.96 18.93
CA ILE A 89 -3.92 46.11 20.06
C ILE A 89 -2.43 45.75 19.98
N ILE A 90 -1.90 45.69 18.75
CA ILE A 90 -0.50 45.36 18.47
C ILE A 90 0.15 46.54 17.73
N THR A 91 1.22 47.10 18.30
CA THR A 91 2.02 48.20 17.74
C THR A 91 3.29 47.67 17.04
N LEU A 92 3.17 46.59 16.28
CA LEU A 92 4.26 46.16 15.40
C LEU A 92 4.24 47.00 14.13
N SER A 93 5.43 47.30 13.59
CA SER A 93 5.58 48.00 12.32
C SER A 93 4.89 47.21 11.20
N ASP A 94 4.11 47.89 10.36
CA ASP A 94 3.43 47.33 9.19
C ASP A 94 4.37 46.51 8.31
N THR A 95 5.65 46.91 8.23
CA THR A 95 6.69 46.18 7.50
C THR A 95 6.95 44.80 8.11
N VAL A 96 7.05 44.68 9.43
CA VAL A 96 7.33 43.41 10.10
C VAL A 96 6.12 42.46 9.95
N ILE A 97 4.91 43.01 10.08
CA ILE A 97 3.67 42.24 9.90
C ILE A 97 3.57 41.73 8.46
N GLY A 98 3.76 42.60 7.47
CA GLY A 98 3.75 42.23 6.07
C GLY A 98 4.81 41.19 5.71
N VAL A 99 6.03 41.33 6.24
CA VAL A 99 7.12 40.36 6.01
C VAL A 99 6.83 39.02 6.68
N LEU A 100 6.35 39.02 7.92
CA LEU A 100 6.04 37.78 8.63
C LEU A 100 4.86 37.06 7.96
N LEU A 101 3.80 37.78 7.59
CA LEU A 101 2.66 37.24 6.84
C LEU A 101 3.07 36.75 5.45
N GLY A 102 3.91 37.49 4.75
CA GLY A 102 4.39 37.11 3.42
C GLY A 102 5.20 35.82 3.45
N THR A 103 6.20 35.75 4.35
CA THR A 103 7.07 34.57 4.48
C THR A 103 6.28 33.34 4.94
N THR A 104 5.37 33.48 5.91
CA THR A 104 4.51 32.37 6.36
C THR A 104 3.47 31.97 5.32
N THR A 105 2.91 32.91 4.55
CA THR A 105 1.98 32.59 3.44
C THR A 105 2.69 31.78 2.36
N ILE A 106 3.90 32.18 1.96
CA ILE A 106 4.72 31.40 1.00
C ILE A 106 5.00 29.99 1.55
N ASN A 107 5.33 29.87 2.85
CA ASN A 107 5.59 28.57 3.47
C ASN A 107 4.34 27.68 3.49
N VAL A 108 3.18 28.23 3.86
CA VAL A 108 1.90 27.49 3.87
C VAL A 108 1.48 27.09 2.46
N LEU A 109 1.58 27.99 1.48
CA LEU A 109 1.30 27.67 0.07
C LEU A 109 2.28 26.65 -0.50
N GLY A 110 3.57 26.72 -0.12
CA GLY A 110 4.59 25.75 -0.52
C GLY A 110 4.29 24.35 0.00
N LEU A 111 3.93 24.24 1.29
CA LEU A 111 3.48 22.97 1.87
C LEU A 111 2.19 22.46 1.22
N MET A 112 1.22 23.35 0.95
CA MET A 112 -0.01 22.99 0.24
C MET A 112 0.25 22.46 -1.16
N ALA A 113 1.16 23.08 -1.92
CA ALA A 113 1.51 22.65 -3.27
C ALA A 113 2.17 21.25 -3.27
N ILE A 114 3.01 20.95 -2.27
CA ILE A 114 3.59 19.63 -2.08
C ILE A 114 2.50 18.59 -1.79
N VAL A 115 1.56 18.91 -0.88
CA VAL A 115 0.45 18.00 -0.55
C VAL A 115 -0.48 17.78 -1.74
N LEU A 116 -0.80 18.82 -2.51
CA LEU A 116 -1.57 18.69 -3.75
C LEU A 116 -0.83 17.81 -4.76
N LYS A 117 0.47 18.05 -4.95
CA LYS A 117 1.29 17.24 -5.85
C LYS A 117 1.32 15.78 -5.41
N ASP A 118 1.43 15.49 -4.12
CA ASP A 118 1.39 14.14 -3.57
C ASP A 118 0.03 13.46 -3.79
N LEU A 119 -1.07 14.23 -3.64
CA LEU A 119 -2.42 13.77 -3.96
C LEU A 119 -2.58 13.40 -5.44
N PHE A 120 -2.08 14.24 -6.35
CA PHE A 120 -2.21 14.01 -7.79
C PHE A 120 -1.21 12.97 -8.34
N LYS A 121 -0.07 12.76 -7.68
CA LYS A 121 0.93 11.76 -8.11
C LYS A 121 0.51 10.31 -7.89
N GLY A 122 -0.57 10.04 -7.16
CA GLY A 122 -1.21 8.72 -7.11
C GLY A 122 -2.22 8.42 -8.20
N LYS A 123 -2.36 9.31 -9.17
CA LYS A 123 -3.07 9.07 -10.42
C LYS A 123 -2.06 8.97 -11.56
N MET A 124 -1.15 8.01 -11.50
CA MET A 124 -0.48 7.46 -12.68
C MET A 124 -0.15 6.00 -12.43
#